data_AF-A0A8X6L7Z5-F1
#
_entry.id   AF-A0A8X6L7Z5-F1
#
_cell.length_a   1.000
_cell.length_b   1.000
_cell.length_c   1.000
_cell.angle_alpha   90.00
_cell.angle_beta   90.00
_cell.angle_gamma   90.00
#
_symmetry.space_group_name_H-M   'P 1'
#
loop_
_entity.id
_entity.type
_entity.pdbx_description
1 polymer ?
#
loop_
_entity_poly.entity_id
_entity_poly.type
_entity_poly.pdbx_seq_one_letter_code
_entity_poly.pdbx_strand_id
1 'polypeptide(L)'
;MEQDRGEAVTIVTAEDHTFELNEDVLNSVLMKNDIKDKKIVVVSVAGAFRKGKSFLLNFMLRFLEAQGNPDWLGEDDQPLKGFSWRGGSERDTTGILIWNKVFPLTLPSGEEIAVLFDGHTRAFDSTSTVKECATVFALSTMLSSIQ
;
A
#
# COMPACT_ATOMS: atom_id res chain seq x y z
N MET A 1 0.30 26.30 0.37
CA MET A 1 1.37 25.27 0.48
C MET A 1 0.67 23.95 0.45
N GLU A 2 0.60 23.36 -0.74
CA GLU A 2 -0.08 22.10 -0.98
C GLU A 2 0.78 21.01 -0.34
N GLN A 3 0.30 20.46 0.77
CA GLN A 3 0.95 19.36 1.46
C GLN A 3 1.08 18.21 0.46
N ASP A 4 2.30 17.74 0.22
CA ASP A 4 2.62 16.60 -0.63
C ASP A 4 1.97 15.32 -0.03
N ARG A 5 0.69 15.15 -0.37
CA ARG A 5 -0.18 14.06 0.09
C ARG A 5 0.05 12.90 -0.85
N GLY A 6 0.48 11.78 -0.29
CA GLY A 6 0.60 10.56 -1.06
C GLY A 6 -0.75 10.09 -1.60
N GLU A 7 -0.69 9.21 -2.59
CA GLU A 7 -1.84 8.54 -3.17
C GLU A 7 -1.52 7.08 -3.45
N ALA A 8 -2.58 6.27 -3.55
CA ALA A 8 -2.46 4.88 -3.94
C ALA A 8 -2.34 4.80 -5.47
N VAL A 9 -1.26 4.23 -5.96
CA VAL A 9 -0.99 4.05 -7.38
C VAL A 9 -0.95 2.57 -7.73
N THR A 10 -1.58 2.20 -8.84
CA THR A 10 -1.60 0.81 -9.30
C THR A 10 -0.29 0.47 -9.99
N ILE A 11 0.41 -0.56 -9.50
CA ILE A 11 1.65 -1.06 -10.10
C ILE A 11 1.45 -2.35 -10.86
N VAL A 12 0.44 -3.15 -10.51
CA VAL A 12 0.08 -4.34 -11.30
C VAL A 12 -1.40 -4.29 -11.58
N THR A 13 -1.79 -4.30 -12.85
CA THR A 13 -3.18 -4.45 -13.29
C THR A 13 -3.48 -5.93 -13.54
N ALA A 14 -4.73 -6.33 -13.27
CA ALA A 14 -5.22 -7.66 -13.53
C ALA A 14 -6.50 -7.55 -14.35
N GLU A 15 -6.38 -7.70 -15.66
CA GLU A 15 -7.47 -7.60 -16.64
C GLU A 15 -7.39 -8.78 -17.61
N ASP A 16 -8.55 -9.32 -18.02
CA ASP A 16 -8.67 -10.43 -18.97
C ASP A 16 -7.74 -11.63 -18.70
N HIS A 17 -7.57 -12.00 -17.42
CA HIS A 17 -6.68 -13.10 -16.97
C HIS A 17 -5.19 -12.88 -17.26
N THR A 18 -4.81 -11.64 -17.54
CA THR A 18 -3.43 -11.21 -17.72
C THR A 18 -3.00 -10.28 -16.59
N PHE A 19 -1.69 -10.21 -16.37
CA PHE A 19 -1.07 -9.34 -15.38
C PHE A 19 -0.08 -8.45 -16.10
N GLU A 20 -0.24 -7.14 -15.95
CA GLU A 20 0.68 -6.16 -16.51
C GLU A 20 1.31 -5.34 -15.39
N LEU A 21 2.63 -5.21 -15.43
CA LEU A 21 3.38 -4.37 -14.52
C LEU A 21 3.49 -2.97 -15.12
N ASN A 22 3.07 -1.95 -14.36
CA ASN A 22 3.32 -0.57 -14.70
C ASN A 22 4.71 -0.15 -14.21
N GLU A 23 5.72 -0.46 -15.02
CA GLU A 23 7.12 -0.17 -14.71
C GLU A 23 7.38 1.32 -14.53
N ASP A 24 6.74 2.18 -15.32
CA ASP A 24 6.92 3.64 -15.24
C ASP A 24 6.44 4.18 -13.90
N VAL A 25 5.26 3.75 -13.43
CA VAL A 25 4.74 4.13 -12.11
C VAL A 25 5.63 3.57 -11.01
N LEU A 26 6.04 2.30 -11.09
CA LEU A 26 6.91 1.70 -10.08
C LEU A 26 8.26 2.43 -9.99
N ASN A 27 8.88 2.73 -11.14
CA ASN A 27 10.12 3.48 -11.22
C ASN A 27 9.97 4.89 -10.67
N SER A 28 8.83 5.56 -10.94
CA SER A 28 8.57 6.90 -10.40
C SER A 28 8.54 6.94 -8.88
N VAL A 29 8.20 5.84 -8.21
CA VAL A 29 8.14 5.73 -6.74
C VAL A 29 9.49 5.28 -6.17
N LEU A 30 10.09 4.22 -6.71
CA LEU A 30 11.25 3.56 -6.12
C LEU A 30 12.61 4.09 -6.61
N MET A 31 12.68 4.69 -7.81
CA MET A 31 13.94 5.14 -8.40
C MET A 31 14.29 6.60 -8.07
N LYS A 32 13.58 7.22 -7.12
CA LYS A 32 13.93 8.57 -6.63
C LYS A 32 15.29 8.54 -5.92
N ASN A 33 16.11 9.57 -6.09
CA ASN A 33 17.49 9.61 -5.61
C ASN A 33 17.63 9.46 -4.08
N ASP A 34 16.59 9.82 -3.34
CA ASP A 34 16.51 9.72 -1.88
C ASP A 34 16.08 8.33 -1.37
N ILE A 35 15.68 7.43 -2.27
CA ILE A 35 15.14 6.09 -1.93
C ILE A 35 15.91 4.95 -2.63
N LYS A 36 16.30 5.12 -3.90
CA LYS A 36 16.78 4.04 -4.78
C LYS A 36 17.94 3.20 -4.24
N ASP A 37 18.78 3.80 -3.39
CA ASP A 37 19.97 3.16 -2.81
C ASP A 37 19.76 2.73 -1.34
N LYS A 38 18.53 2.85 -0.82
CA LYS A 38 18.16 2.50 0.56
C LYS A 38 17.55 1.11 0.65
N LYS A 39 17.70 0.48 1.82
CA LYS A 39 16.93 -0.73 2.13
C LYS A 39 15.45 -0.38 2.24
N ILE A 40 14.60 -1.23 1.68
CA ILE A 40 13.15 -1.06 1.71
C ILE A 40 12.51 -2.12 2.60
N VAL A 41 11.53 -1.69 3.39
CA VAL A 41 10.61 -2.56 4.13
C VAL A 41 9.25 -2.42 3.47
N VAL A 42 8.75 -3.53 2.93
CA VAL A 42 7.43 -3.57 2.30
C VAL A 42 6.43 -4.16 3.28
N VAL A 43 5.43 -3.37 3.67
CA VAL A 43 4.33 -3.78 4.54
C VAL A 43 3.11 -4.02 3.67
N SER A 44 2.70 -5.29 3.57
CA SER A 44 1.49 -5.68 2.86
C SER A 44 0.40 -6.07 3.84
N VAL A 45 -0.85 -5.73 3.53
CA VAL A 45 -2.02 -6.26 4.25
C VAL A 45 -2.87 -7.06 3.26
N ALA A 46 -2.78 -8.39 3.36
CA ALA A 46 -3.58 -9.31 2.56
C ALA A 46 -4.67 -9.99 3.40
N GLY A 47 -5.73 -10.44 2.73
CA GLY A 47 -6.83 -11.14 3.39
C GLY A 47 -8.17 -10.97 2.70
N ALA A 48 -9.20 -11.59 3.28
CA ALA A 48 -10.53 -11.66 2.69
C ALA A 48 -11.13 -10.27 2.35
N PHE A 49 -11.98 -10.25 1.32
CA PHE A 49 -12.71 -9.06 0.92
C PHE A 49 -13.59 -8.54 2.08
N ARG A 50 -13.69 -7.20 2.21
CA ARG A 50 -14.51 -6.50 3.23
C ARG A 50 -14.12 -6.74 4.69
N LYS A 51 -12.84 -6.98 4.98
CA LYS A 51 -12.32 -7.09 6.36
C LYS A 51 -11.55 -5.84 6.85
N GLY A 52 -11.73 -4.69 6.19
CA GLY A 52 -11.16 -3.42 6.67
C GLY A 52 -9.66 -3.23 6.40
N LYS A 53 -9.08 -3.89 5.39
CA LYS A 53 -7.65 -3.81 5.08
C LYS A 53 -7.18 -2.38 4.78
N SER A 54 -7.83 -1.69 3.83
CA SER A 54 -7.52 -0.29 3.50
C SER A 54 -7.71 0.64 4.71
N PHE A 55 -8.72 0.36 5.54
CA PHE A 55 -8.94 1.11 6.79
C PHE A 55 -7.75 0.95 7.76
N LEU A 56 -7.23 -0.27 7.94
CA LEU A 56 -6.03 -0.51 8.73
C LEU A 56 -4.79 0.19 8.13
N LEU A 57 -4.57 0.04 6.81
CA LEU A 57 -3.46 0.69 6.11
C LEU A 57 -3.47 2.20 6.30
N ASN A 58 -4.64 2.83 6.29
CA ASN A 58 -4.76 4.27 6.47
C ASN A 58 -4.38 4.72 7.90
N PHE A 59 -4.61 3.90 8.93
CA PHE A 59 -4.07 4.19 10.27
C PHE A 59 -2.55 4.04 10.32
N MET A 60 -1.97 3.07 9.62
CA MET A 60 -0.51 2.94 9.53
C MET A 60 0.12 4.13 8.80
N LEU A 61 -0.53 4.62 7.73
CA LEU A 61 -0.14 5.87 7.05
C LEU A 61 -0.17 7.04 8.02
N ARG A 62 -1.28 7.22 8.76
CA ARG A 62 -1.43 8.29 9.75
C ARG A 62 -0.35 8.22 10.83
N PHE A 63 -0.02 7.02 11.32
CA PHE A 63 1.06 6.81 12.28
C PHE A 63 2.43 7.28 11.76
N LEU A 64 2.78 6.92 10.52
CA LEU A 64 4.06 7.33 9.94
C LEU A 64 4.12 8.81 9.57
N GLU A 65 2.98 9.39 9.15
CA GLU A 65 2.86 10.83 8.91
C GLU A 65 3.02 11.65 10.19
N ALA A 66 2.67 11.08 11.36
CA ALA A 66 2.82 11.73 12.65
C ALA A 66 4.28 11.81 13.14
N GLN A 67 5.22 11.07 12.52
CA GLN A 67 6.67 11.13 12.79
C GLN A 67 7.04 11.09 14.29
N GLY A 68 6.35 10.24 15.06
CA GLY A 68 6.61 10.06 16.50
C GLY A 68 5.83 11.00 17.42
N ASN A 69 4.90 11.80 16.91
CA ASN A 69 3.95 12.55 17.74
C ASN A 69 3.08 11.56 18.57
N PRO A 70 2.99 11.73 19.90
CA PRO A 70 2.17 10.86 20.75
C PRO A 70 0.69 10.87 20.38
N ASP A 71 0.18 11.98 19.86
CA ASP A 71 -1.23 12.15 19.45
C ASP A 71 -1.45 11.78 17.97
N TRP A 72 -0.72 10.77 17.48
CA TRP A 72 -0.75 10.35 16.08
C TRP A 72 -2.13 9.87 15.60
N LEU A 73 -3.00 9.42 16.52
CA LEU A 73 -4.30 8.87 16.15
C LEU A 73 -5.22 9.94 15.55
N GLY A 74 -4.95 11.22 15.81
CA GLY A 74 -5.77 12.34 15.36
C GLY A 74 -6.95 12.63 16.27
N GLU A 75 -7.70 13.67 15.94
CA GLU A 75 -8.93 14.04 16.64
C GLU A 75 -10.08 13.07 16.28
N ASP A 76 -11.07 12.93 17.17
CA ASP A 76 -12.20 12.01 17.01
C ASP A 76 -13.02 12.26 15.72
N ASP A 77 -13.05 13.51 15.26
CA ASP A 77 -13.76 13.94 14.06
C ASP A 77 -12.86 14.01 12.81
N GLN A 78 -11.55 13.73 12.95
CA GLN A 78 -10.60 13.84 11.85
C GLN A 78 -10.77 12.70 10.83
N PRO A 79 -11.14 12.99 9.57
CA PRO A 79 -11.37 11.96 8.56
C PRO A 79 -10.11 11.14 8.25
N LEU A 80 -10.30 9.83 8.10
CA LEU A 80 -9.23 8.90 7.72
C LEU A 80 -8.98 8.95 6.21
N LYS A 81 -7.80 9.45 5.83
CA LYS A 81 -7.33 9.61 4.45
C LYS A 81 -6.29 8.53 4.13
N GLY A 82 -6.12 8.23 2.85
CA GLY A 82 -5.17 7.22 2.40
C GLY A 82 -5.71 6.45 1.21
N PHE A 83 -5.47 5.14 1.19
CA PHE A 83 -6.09 4.19 0.27
C PHE A 83 -7.62 4.34 0.29
N SER A 84 -8.25 4.26 -0.89
CA SER A 84 -9.70 4.31 -1.00
C SER A 84 -10.35 3.21 -0.15
N TRP A 85 -11.33 3.62 0.64
CA TRP A 85 -12.09 2.73 1.51
C TRP A 85 -13.51 3.24 1.64
N ARG A 86 -14.50 2.35 1.44
CA ARG A 86 -15.92 2.69 1.57
C ARG A 86 -16.73 1.57 2.22
N GLY A 87 -17.85 1.92 2.83
CA GLY A 87 -18.96 0.98 3.09
C GLY A 87 -19.56 0.49 1.76
N GLY A 88 -20.24 -0.66 1.74
CA GLY A 88 -20.94 -1.17 0.54
C GLY A 88 -20.33 -2.43 -0.11
N SER A 89 -21.06 -3.03 -1.05
CA SER A 89 -20.72 -4.31 -1.70
C SER A 89 -19.88 -4.17 -2.98
N GLU A 90 -19.75 -2.96 -3.50
CA GLU A 90 -19.11 -2.70 -4.80
C GLU A 90 -17.58 -2.54 -4.72
N ARG A 91 -16.93 -2.81 -5.86
CA ARG A 91 -15.48 -2.76 -6.04
C ARG A 91 -14.95 -1.33 -5.94
N ASP A 92 -13.73 -1.20 -5.43
CA ASP A 92 -12.93 0.04 -5.55
C ASP A 92 -11.69 -0.15 -6.42
N THR A 93 -11.01 -1.31 -6.40
CA THR A 93 -9.72 -1.51 -7.07
C THR A 93 -9.48 -2.97 -7.54
N THR A 94 -8.58 -3.17 -8.52
CA THR A 94 -8.13 -4.49 -9.03
C THR A 94 -6.60 -4.48 -9.15
N GLY A 95 -5.95 -5.59 -8.80
CA GLY A 95 -4.49 -5.72 -8.85
C GLY A 95 -3.75 -5.27 -7.58
N ILE A 96 -2.50 -4.82 -7.76
CA ILE A 96 -1.57 -4.42 -6.69
C ILE A 96 -1.42 -2.90 -6.70
N LEU A 97 -1.70 -2.25 -5.57
CA LEU A 97 -1.52 -0.82 -5.39
C LEU A 97 -0.47 -0.55 -4.33
N ILE A 98 0.41 0.41 -4.59
CA ILE A 98 1.34 0.89 -3.58
C ILE A 98 1.05 2.34 -3.22
N TRP A 99 1.47 2.75 -2.03
CA TRP A 99 1.48 4.17 -1.68
C TRP A 99 2.68 4.85 -2.36
N ASN A 100 2.44 5.91 -3.15
CA ASN A 100 3.51 6.56 -3.92
C ASN A 100 4.51 7.38 -3.08
N LYS A 101 4.22 7.54 -1.79
CA LYS A 101 5.08 8.20 -0.80
C LYS A 101 5.76 7.16 0.07
N VAL A 102 7.06 7.06 -0.05
CA VAL A 102 7.89 6.17 0.78
C VAL A 102 8.31 6.91 2.03
N PHE A 103 8.21 6.27 3.19
CA PHE A 103 8.53 6.91 4.48
C PHE A 103 9.96 6.56 4.90
N PRO A 104 10.90 7.53 4.91
CA PRO A 104 12.23 7.28 5.43
C PRO A 104 12.18 7.15 6.97
N LEU A 105 12.82 6.12 7.51
CA LEU A 105 12.97 5.92 8.95
C LEU A 105 14.44 5.62 9.26
N THR A 106 14.92 6.12 10.39
CA THR A 106 16.22 5.75 10.94
C THR A 106 16.02 4.75 12.06
N LEU A 107 16.57 3.55 11.89
CA LEU A 107 16.53 2.51 12.91
C LEU A 107 17.40 2.89 14.12
N PRO A 108 17.20 2.28 15.30
CA PRO A 108 18.09 2.48 16.45
C PRO A 108 19.56 2.12 16.16
N SER A 109 19.82 1.30 15.15
CA SER A 109 21.15 0.97 14.64
C SER A 109 21.82 2.10 13.86
N GLY A 110 21.09 3.18 13.53
CA GLY A 110 21.53 4.26 12.65
C GLY A 110 21.30 4.00 11.16
N GLU A 111 20.73 2.85 10.79
CA GLU A 111 20.44 2.50 9.41
C GLU A 111 19.19 3.20 8.88
N GLU A 112 19.27 3.79 7.69
CA GLU A 112 18.13 4.40 7.00
C GLU A 112 17.38 3.34 6.18
N ILE A 113 16.07 3.23 6.43
CA ILE A 113 15.15 2.37 5.69
C ILE A 113 14.03 3.19 5.07
N ALA A 114 13.40 2.63 4.05
CA ALA A 114 12.24 3.18 3.37
C ALA A 114 11.03 2.25 3.62
N VAL A 115 9.91 2.75 4.14
CA VAL A 115 8.69 1.95 4.31
C VAL A 115 7.74 2.20 3.14
N LEU A 116 7.33 1.11 2.49
CA LEU A 116 6.34 1.09 1.42
C LEU A 116 5.12 0.28 1.86
N PHE A 117 3.93 0.85 1.67
CA PHE A 117 2.68 0.10 1.86
C PHE A 117 2.20 -0.46 0.55
N ASP A 118 1.81 -1.73 0.61
CA ASP A 118 1.16 -2.43 -0.48
C ASP A 118 -0.29 -2.78 -0.09
N GLY A 119 -1.22 -2.11 -0.76
CA GLY A 119 -2.65 -2.33 -0.70
C GLY A 119 -3.10 -3.25 -1.83
N HIS A 120 -3.30 -4.52 -1.53
CA HIS A 120 -3.78 -5.48 -2.51
C HIS A 120 -5.30 -5.52 -2.60
N THR A 121 -5.81 -5.53 -3.83
CA THR A 121 -7.23 -5.78 -4.05
C THR A 121 -7.51 -7.23 -4.43
N ARG A 122 -8.12 -7.89 -3.44
CA ARG A 122 -8.86 -9.17 -3.46
C ARG A 122 -8.05 -10.47 -3.53
N ALA A 123 -8.28 -11.28 -2.49
CA ALA A 123 -8.50 -12.70 -2.64
C ALA A 123 -10.03 -12.97 -2.62
N PHE A 124 -10.51 -13.81 -3.52
CA PHE A 124 -11.86 -14.39 -3.57
C PHE A 124 -13.03 -13.43 -3.78
N ASP A 125 -13.39 -13.21 -5.04
CA ASP A 125 -14.62 -12.54 -5.41
C ASP A 125 -15.38 -13.24 -6.53
N SER A 126 -16.55 -12.72 -6.90
CA SER A 126 -17.47 -13.32 -7.88
C SER A 126 -17.07 -13.17 -9.36
N THR A 127 -15.94 -12.53 -9.65
CA THR A 127 -15.48 -12.09 -10.99
C THR A 127 -14.02 -12.43 -11.29
N SER A 128 -13.21 -12.67 -10.26
CA SER A 128 -11.81 -13.06 -10.36
C SER A 128 -11.69 -14.57 -10.21
N THR A 129 -10.85 -15.16 -11.04
CA THR A 129 -10.48 -16.57 -10.97
C THR A 129 -9.63 -16.84 -9.72
N VAL A 130 -9.64 -18.10 -9.27
CA VAL A 130 -8.75 -18.57 -8.19
C VAL A 130 -7.29 -18.34 -8.56
N LYS A 131 -6.94 -18.53 -9.84
CA LYS A 131 -5.59 -18.28 -10.37
C LYS A 131 -5.19 -16.82 -10.15
N GLU A 132 -6.06 -15.87 -10.48
CA GLU A 132 -5.72 -14.45 -10.33
C GLU A 132 -5.49 -14.08 -8.88
N CYS A 133 -6.39 -14.53 -7.99
CA CYS A 133 -6.27 -14.29 -6.56
C CYS A 133 -4.99 -14.89 -5.98
N ALA A 134 -4.63 -16.12 -6.40
CA ALA A 134 -3.43 -16.80 -5.96
C ALA A 134 -2.16 -16.10 -6.47
N THR A 135 -2.15 -15.60 -7.71
CA THR A 135 -1.02 -14.86 -8.26
C THR A 135 -0.80 -13.54 -7.52
N VAL A 136 -1.86 -12.73 -7.32
CA VAL A 136 -1.77 -11.48 -6.56
C VAL A 136 -1.28 -11.72 -5.14
N PHE A 137 -1.84 -12.72 -4.46
CA PHE A 137 -1.43 -13.08 -3.11
C PHE A 137 0.03 -13.57 -3.04
N ALA A 138 0.44 -14.41 -3.99
CA ALA A 138 1.81 -14.91 -4.05
C ALA A 138 2.81 -13.78 -4.31
N LEU A 139 2.52 -12.88 -5.26
CA LEU A 139 3.35 -11.70 -5.54
C LEU A 139 3.45 -10.79 -4.32
N SER A 140 2.32 -10.49 -3.66
CA SER A 140 2.28 -9.77 -2.38
C SER A 140 3.26 -10.35 -1.38
N THR A 141 3.15 -11.66 -1.13
CA THR A 141 3.95 -12.35 -0.12
C THR A 141 5.44 -12.37 -0.48
N MET A 142 5.79 -12.56 -1.75
CA MET A 142 7.18 -12.58 -2.21
C MET A 142 7.84 -11.20 -2.13
N LEU A 143 7.08 -10.12 -2.33
CA LEU A 143 7.58 -8.74 -2.29
C LEU A 143 7.57 -8.15 -0.87
N SER A 144 6.63 -8.59 -0.03
CA SER A 144 6.48 -8.09 1.33
C SER A 144 7.60 -8.55 2.25
N SER A 145 8.09 -7.64 3.08
CA SER A 145 8.91 -8.01 4.24
C SER A 145 8.04 -8.45 5.42
N ILE A 146 6.81 -7.93 5.49
CA ILE A 146 5.80 -8.22 6.52
C ILE A 146 4.44 -8.37 5.82
N GLN A 147 3.73 -9.47 6.15
CA GLN A 147 2.44 -9.86 5.54
C GLN A 147 1.33 -10.00 6.58
#